data_AF-A0A948VWV5-F1
#
_entry.id   AF-A0A948VWV5-F1
#
_cell.length_a   1.000
_cell.length_b   1.000
_cell.length_c   1.000
_cell.angle_alpha   90.00
_cell.angle_beta   90.00
_cell.angle_gamma   90.00
#
_symmetry.space_group_name_H-M   'P 1'
#
loop_
_entity.id
_entity.type
_entity.pdbx_description
1 polymer ?
#
loop_
_entity_poly.entity_id
_entity_poly.type
_entity_poly.pdbx_seq_one_letter_code
_entity_poly.pdbx_strand_id
1 'polypeptide(L)'
;MTKPTFEVDLQPIGRRIQVPAGTNLLDAARLAGVELVAICGGEGTCGTCRVRPVSGLLSPRTLTEEAELSDEELAAGYRLACQAEVLSDVRVDIPPESFTAPQRLQLEGQEIPTALDPVVVPLEVEVPPPSLSDLRSDLTRLRAALTRLGYGDLRFSLPVSADLPEKLRANRWRVRLAVRGNEVVAILP
;
A
#
# COMPACT_ATOMS: atom_id res chain seq x y z
N MET A 1 30.05 32.66 21.46
CA MET A 1 29.41 31.77 22.46
C MET A 1 28.42 30.90 21.71
N THR A 2 28.66 29.60 21.61
CA THR A 2 27.80 28.67 20.87
C THR A 2 26.53 28.46 21.70
N LYS A 3 25.36 28.82 21.15
CA LYS A 3 24.08 28.55 21.82
C LYS A 3 23.92 27.02 21.99
N PRO A 4 23.40 26.53 23.12
CA PRO A 4 23.08 25.12 23.27
C PRO A 4 22.06 24.70 22.20
N THR A 5 22.14 23.46 21.74
CA THR A 5 21.21 22.88 20.78
C THR A 5 20.26 21.92 21.49
N PHE A 6 19.01 21.87 21.01
CA PHE A 6 17.96 21.02 21.54
C PHE A 6 17.30 20.21 20.43
N GLU A 7 16.83 19.01 20.78
CA GLU A 7 16.05 18.16 19.89
C GLU A 7 14.58 18.59 19.86
N VAL A 8 14.04 18.74 18.65
CA VAL A 8 12.61 18.98 18.41
C VAL A 8 12.03 17.76 17.71
N ASP A 9 11.10 17.07 18.35
CA ASP A 9 10.37 15.91 17.82
C ASP A 9 8.96 16.32 17.37
N LEU A 10 8.74 16.35 16.06
CA LEU A 10 7.52 16.79 15.39
C LEU A 10 6.60 15.60 15.10
N GLN A 11 5.50 15.51 15.84
CA GLN A 11 4.47 14.48 15.73
C GLN A 11 3.25 15.03 14.96
N PRO A 12 2.50 14.18 14.22
CA PRO A 12 2.68 12.74 14.05
C PRO A 12 3.68 12.32 12.95
N ILE A 13 4.32 13.27 12.26
CA ILE A 13 5.21 12.98 11.12
C ILE A 13 6.46 12.19 11.55
N GLY A 14 6.86 12.31 12.82
CA GLY A 14 8.01 11.61 13.37
C GLY A 14 9.35 12.18 12.90
N ARG A 15 9.38 13.46 12.54
CA ARG A 15 10.61 14.18 12.15
C ARG A 15 11.29 14.73 13.39
N ARG A 16 12.61 14.51 13.50
CA ARG A 16 13.44 15.03 14.59
C ARG A 16 14.54 15.90 14.03
N ILE A 17 14.77 17.04 14.66
CA ILE A 17 15.83 17.98 14.26
C ILE A 17 16.49 18.59 15.48
N GLN A 18 17.78 18.93 15.35
CA GLN A 18 18.53 19.67 16.35
C GLN A 18 18.55 21.15 15.95
N VAL A 19 18.06 22.03 16.84
CA VAL A 19 18.04 23.48 16.61
C VAL A 19 18.73 24.22 17.75
N PRO A 20 19.33 25.39 17.49
CA PRO A 20 19.84 26.25 18.57
C PRO A 20 18.72 26.72 19.49
N ALA A 21 19.04 26.91 20.77
CA ALA A 21 18.13 27.49 21.75
C ALA A 21 17.60 28.86 21.30
N GLY A 22 16.29 29.07 21.50
CA GLY A 22 15.59 30.27 21.03
C GLY A 22 15.12 30.20 19.57
N THR A 23 15.32 29.09 18.86
CA THR A 23 14.68 28.89 17.54
C THR A 23 13.19 28.67 17.76
N ASN A 24 12.33 29.38 17.00
CA ASN A 24 10.89 29.15 17.07
C ASN A 24 10.49 27.84 16.38
N LEU A 25 9.35 27.28 16.77
CA LEU A 25 8.87 26.00 16.26
C LEU A 25 8.50 26.03 14.77
N LEU A 26 8.09 27.19 14.23
CA LEU A 26 7.80 27.34 12.80
C LEU A 26 9.07 27.15 11.95
N ASP A 27 10.17 27.77 12.36
CA ASP A 27 11.45 27.64 11.68
C ASP A 27 12.07 26.26 11.92
N ALA A 28 11.92 25.68 13.12
CA ALA A 28 12.32 24.30 13.37
C ALA A 28 11.57 23.31 12.47
N ALA A 29 10.25 23.51 12.26
CA ALA A 29 9.45 22.71 11.34
C ALA A 29 9.93 22.85 9.89
N ARG A 30 10.16 24.08 9.42
CA ARG A 30 10.70 24.35 8.07
C ARG A 30 12.05 23.67 7.85
N LEU A 31 12.96 23.75 8.82
CA LEU A 31 14.27 23.09 8.75
C LEU A 31 14.14 21.56 8.72
N ALA A 32 13.13 21.00 9.38
CA ALA A 32 12.82 19.57 9.35
C ALA A 32 12.09 19.12 8.06
N GLY A 33 11.80 20.03 7.13
CA GLY A 33 11.01 19.77 5.93
C GLY A 33 9.51 19.56 6.21
N VAL A 34 9.03 20.08 7.33
CA VAL A 34 7.63 20.05 7.74
C VAL A 34 7.01 21.43 7.49
N GLU A 35 6.07 21.51 6.58
CA GLU A 35 5.41 22.76 6.23
C GLU A 35 4.17 23.02 7.08
N LEU A 36 4.22 24.07 7.89
CA LEU A 36 3.09 24.59 8.63
C LEU A 36 2.42 25.75 7.88
N VAL A 37 1.10 25.86 8.01
CA VAL A 37 0.34 27.01 7.53
C VAL A 37 0.76 28.23 8.35
N ALA A 38 1.30 29.24 7.68
CA ALA A 38 1.71 30.50 8.28
C ALA A 38 1.43 31.65 7.30
N ILE A 39 0.15 32.01 7.14
CA ILE A 39 -0.30 33.03 6.18
C ILE A 39 0.37 34.39 6.45
N CYS A 40 0.53 34.73 7.72
CA CYS A 40 1.20 35.97 8.15
C CYS A 40 2.74 35.91 8.08
N GLY A 41 3.34 34.80 7.61
CA GLY A 41 4.80 34.65 7.52
C GLY A 41 5.51 34.38 8.85
N GLY A 42 4.86 34.56 9.99
CA GLY A 42 5.46 34.40 11.33
C GLY A 42 5.14 35.55 12.30
N GLU A 43 4.42 36.57 11.86
CA GLU A 43 4.06 37.76 12.67
C GLU A 43 3.05 37.50 13.79
N GLY A 44 2.47 36.30 13.84
CA GLY A 44 1.54 35.89 14.89
C GLY A 44 0.13 36.47 14.76
N THR A 45 -0.30 36.93 13.59
CA THR A 45 -1.61 37.61 13.40
C THR A 45 -2.70 36.77 12.71
N CYS A 46 -2.42 35.50 12.42
CA CYS A 46 -3.36 34.65 11.67
C CYS A 46 -3.84 33.41 12.43
N GLY A 47 -3.22 33.09 13.57
CA GLY A 47 -3.57 31.90 14.36
C GLY A 47 -3.42 30.53 13.66
N THR A 48 -2.88 30.45 12.44
CA THR A 48 -2.91 29.20 11.64
C THR A 48 -1.82 28.19 11.96
N CYS A 49 -0.68 28.63 12.51
CA CYS A 49 0.46 27.76 12.82
C CYS A 49 0.34 27.10 14.21
N ARG A 50 -0.81 26.49 14.49
CA ARG A 50 -1.07 25.92 15.82
C ARG A 50 -0.22 24.69 16.07
N VAL A 51 0.27 24.56 17.30
CA VAL A 51 1.02 23.40 17.76
C VAL A 51 0.73 23.16 19.24
N ARG A 52 0.92 21.93 19.71
CA ARG A 52 0.74 21.58 21.12
C ARG A 52 1.99 20.90 21.67
N PRO A 53 2.71 21.48 22.64
CA PRO A 53 3.79 20.79 23.32
C PRO A 53 3.25 19.58 24.10
N VAL A 54 3.83 18.42 23.84
CA VAL A 54 3.56 17.17 24.57
C VAL A 54 4.51 17.01 25.74
N SER A 55 5.78 17.38 25.55
CA SER A 55 6.82 17.37 26.59
C SER A 55 7.91 18.36 26.26
N GLY A 56 8.66 18.81 27.28
CA GLY A 56 9.70 19.82 27.13
C GLY A 56 9.21 21.23 27.42
N LEU A 57 10.14 22.19 27.37
CA LEU A 57 9.90 23.58 27.72
C LEU A 57 10.02 24.46 26.49
N LEU A 58 9.01 25.30 26.32
CA LEU A 58 8.98 26.40 25.35
C LEU A 58 9.06 27.73 26.10
N SER A 59 9.28 28.81 25.35
CA SER A 59 9.15 30.17 25.89
C SER A 59 7.80 30.39 26.59
N PRO A 60 7.73 31.32 27.56
CA PRO A 60 6.46 31.81 28.08
C PRO A 60 5.52 32.25 26.96
N ARG A 61 4.22 32.21 27.22
CA ARG A 61 3.23 32.67 26.24
C ARG A 61 3.42 34.16 25.97
N THR A 62 3.40 34.52 24.70
CA THR A 62 3.39 35.92 24.29
C THR A 62 1.97 36.50 24.36
N LEU A 63 1.86 37.82 24.47
CA LEU A 63 0.55 38.51 24.41
C LEU A 63 -0.17 38.24 23.08
N THR A 64 0.58 38.04 22.01
CA THR A 64 0.05 37.69 20.69
C THR A 64 -0.63 36.32 20.71
N GLU A 65 -0.03 35.33 21.38
CA GLU A 65 -0.65 34.02 21.54
C GLU A 65 -1.94 34.08 22.37
N GLU A 66 -1.97 34.90 23.42
CA GLU A 66 -3.15 35.08 24.27
C GLU A 66 -4.28 35.85 23.56
N ALA A 67 -3.95 36.70 22.60
CA ALA A 67 -4.94 37.44 21.81
C ALA A 67 -5.57 36.62 20.68
N GLU A 68 -4.79 35.71 20.08
CA GLU A 68 -5.22 34.96 18.89
C GLU A 68 -5.81 33.57 19.19
N LEU A 69 -5.38 32.94 20.28
CA LEU A 69 -5.91 31.64 20.70
C LEU A 69 -7.09 31.83 21.65
N SER A 70 -8.12 30.99 21.53
CA SER A 70 -9.23 31.01 22.48
C SER A 70 -8.80 30.53 23.87
N ASP A 71 -9.56 30.90 24.91
CA ASP A 71 -9.32 30.42 26.28
C ASP A 71 -9.31 28.89 26.35
N GLU A 72 -10.13 28.22 25.54
CA GLU A 72 -10.20 26.76 25.46
C GLU A 72 -8.94 26.19 24.80
N GLU A 73 -8.44 26.82 23.74
CA GLU A 73 -7.19 26.44 23.08
C GLU A 73 -5.99 26.62 24.02
N LEU A 74 -5.93 27.75 24.72
CA LEU A 74 -4.92 28.05 25.73
C LEU A 74 -4.98 27.04 26.89
N ALA A 75 -6.18 26.66 27.34
CA ALA A 75 -6.37 25.65 28.37
C ALA A 75 -5.96 24.25 27.90
N ALA A 76 -6.21 23.92 26.62
CA ALA A 76 -5.78 22.68 25.99
C ALA A 76 -4.27 22.64 25.67
N GLY A 77 -3.55 23.74 25.93
CA GLY A 77 -2.10 23.83 25.80
C GLY A 77 -1.62 24.20 24.40
N TYR A 78 -2.49 24.68 23.51
CA TYR A 78 -2.06 25.14 22.19
C TYR A 78 -1.15 26.37 22.27
N ARG A 79 -0.26 26.46 21.29
CA ARG A 79 0.73 27.52 21.10
C ARG A 79 0.78 27.90 19.63
N LEU A 80 1.28 29.10 19.32
CA LEU A 80 1.59 29.48 17.94
C LEU A 80 3.05 29.12 17.66
N ALA A 81 3.29 28.28 16.65
CA ALA A 81 4.63 27.80 16.33
C ALA A 81 5.62 28.93 16.01
N CYS A 82 5.14 30.05 15.47
CA CYS A 82 5.99 31.21 15.18
C CYS A 82 6.40 32.02 16.43
N GLN A 83 5.65 31.94 17.53
CA GLN A 83 5.90 32.69 18.76
C GLN A 83 6.54 31.83 19.87
N ALA A 84 6.43 30.50 19.74
CA ALA A 84 6.97 29.56 20.71
C ALA A 84 8.43 29.19 20.40
N GLU A 85 9.35 29.61 21.27
CA GLU A 85 10.78 29.33 21.16
C GLU A 85 11.18 28.08 21.96
N VAL A 86 12.13 27.31 21.43
CA VAL A 86 12.62 26.07 22.04
C VAL A 86 13.65 26.37 23.14
N LEU A 87 13.36 25.92 24.36
CA LEU A 87 14.22 26.09 25.55
C LEU A 87 14.78 24.79 26.12
N SER A 88 14.28 23.64 25.67
CA SER A 88 14.80 22.30 25.99
C SER A 88 14.50 21.33 24.84
N ASP A 89 14.96 20.09 24.96
CA ASP A 89 14.43 19.02 24.11
C ASP A 89 12.90 18.97 24.25
N VAL A 90 12.19 19.02 23.14
CA VAL A 90 10.74 19.22 23.11
C VAL A 90 10.09 18.27 22.10
N ARG A 91 8.97 17.68 22.52
CA ARG A 91 8.07 16.95 21.63
C ARG A 91 6.83 17.78 21.40
N VAL A 92 6.48 17.97 20.14
CA VAL A 92 5.38 18.82 19.72
C VAL A 92 4.44 18.01 18.83
N ASP A 93 3.16 18.05 19.17
CA ASP A 93 2.06 17.53 18.39
C ASP A 93 1.52 18.64 17.47
N ILE A 94 1.44 18.34 16.17
CA ILE A 94 1.01 19.28 15.15
C ILE A 94 -0.39 18.85 14.67
N PRO A 95 -1.42 19.66 14.93
CA PRO A 95 -2.77 19.37 14.47
C PRO A 95 -2.85 19.30 12.94
N PRO A 96 -3.67 18.40 12.36
CA PRO A 96 -3.81 18.25 10.91
C PRO A 96 -4.10 19.55 10.16
N GLU A 97 -4.90 20.43 10.75
CA GLU A 97 -5.28 21.75 10.21
C GLU A 97 -4.11 22.74 10.11
N SER A 98 -3.00 22.46 10.77
CA SER A 98 -1.81 23.32 10.76
C SER A 98 -0.82 22.93 9.65
N PHE A 99 -1.05 21.84 8.90
CA PHE A 99 -0.22 21.48 7.74
C PHE A 99 -0.67 22.18 6.45
N THR A 100 0.28 22.57 5.60
CA THR A 100 -0.01 23.15 4.28
C THR A 100 -0.72 22.17 3.34
N ALA A 101 -0.42 20.87 3.48
CA ALA A 101 -1.08 19.81 2.74
C ALA A 101 -1.66 18.77 3.73
N PRO A 102 -2.91 18.31 3.54
CA PRO A 102 -3.42 17.22 4.34
C PRO A 102 -2.55 15.99 4.09
N GLN A 103 -2.15 15.30 5.16
CA GLN A 103 -1.41 14.06 5.05
C GLN A 103 -2.29 13.03 4.32
N ARG A 104 -2.00 12.79 3.03
CA ARG A 104 -2.68 11.78 2.23
C ARG A 104 -1.91 10.48 2.35
N LEU A 105 -2.46 9.53 3.09
CA LEU A 105 -2.00 8.15 3.04
C LEU A 105 -2.44 7.55 1.69
N GLN A 106 -1.51 6.98 0.93
CA GLN A 106 -1.88 6.21 -0.26
C GLN A 106 -2.41 4.84 0.20
N LEU A 107 -3.71 4.81 0.49
CA LEU A 107 -4.44 3.60 0.90
C LEU A 107 -4.79 2.69 -0.29
N GLU A 108 -4.79 3.25 -1.50
CA GLU A 108 -5.15 2.57 -2.73
C GLU A 108 -3.93 1.89 -3.37
N GLY A 109 -4.10 0.62 -3.74
CA GLY A 109 -3.12 -0.09 -4.55
C GLY A 109 -3.07 0.48 -5.97
N GLN A 110 -1.86 0.64 -6.52
CA GLN A 110 -1.70 1.04 -7.91
C GLN A 110 -2.01 -0.15 -8.83
N GLU A 111 -3.04 -0.03 -9.66
CA GLU A 111 -3.31 -1.02 -10.71
C GLU A 111 -2.27 -0.91 -11.82
N ILE A 112 -1.45 -1.94 -11.98
CA ILE A 112 -0.48 -2.05 -13.07
C ILE A 112 -1.03 -3.07 -14.07
N PRO A 113 -1.34 -2.66 -15.32
CA PRO A 113 -1.80 -3.59 -16.34
C PRO A 113 -0.74 -4.68 -16.56
N THR A 114 -1.06 -5.92 -16.17
CA THR A 114 -0.18 -7.07 -16.27
C THR A 114 -0.81 -8.09 -17.20
N ALA A 115 -0.06 -8.54 -18.21
CA ALA A 115 -0.53 -9.60 -19.09
C ALA A 115 -0.70 -10.91 -18.29
N LEU A 116 -1.81 -11.61 -18.54
CA LEU A 116 -2.03 -12.92 -17.92
C LEU A 116 -1.10 -13.95 -18.57
N ASP A 117 -0.12 -14.43 -17.79
CA ASP A 117 0.77 -15.53 -18.17
C ASP A 117 0.59 -16.71 -17.17
N PRO A 118 -0.53 -17.44 -17.26
CA PRO A 118 -0.83 -18.51 -16.31
C PRO A 118 0.04 -19.75 -16.58
N VAL A 119 0.59 -20.33 -15.51
CA VAL A 119 1.38 -21.56 -15.54
C VAL A 119 0.59 -22.79 -16.02
N VAL A 120 -0.74 -22.75 -15.84
CA VAL A 120 -1.67 -23.81 -16.24
C VAL A 120 -2.68 -23.25 -17.22
N VAL A 121 -2.69 -23.79 -18.43
CA VAL A 121 -3.56 -23.35 -19.51
C VAL A 121 -4.64 -24.41 -19.75
N PRO A 122 -5.93 -24.03 -19.84
CA PRO A 122 -6.97 -24.96 -20.21
C PRO A 122 -6.93 -25.25 -21.72
N LEU A 123 -6.98 -26.52 -22.08
CA LEU A 123 -7.09 -26.99 -23.46
C LEU A 123 -8.38 -27.78 -23.64
N GLU A 124 -9.28 -27.30 -24.49
CA GLU A 124 -10.51 -27.99 -24.85
C GLU A 124 -10.26 -29.00 -25.97
N VAL A 125 -10.74 -30.23 -25.78
CA VAL A 125 -10.53 -31.31 -26.73
C VAL A 125 -11.83 -32.08 -26.93
N GLU A 126 -12.23 -32.20 -28.19
CA GLU A 126 -13.32 -33.07 -28.62
C GLU A 126 -12.75 -34.39 -29.18
N VAL A 127 -13.29 -35.49 -28.67
CA VAL A 127 -12.80 -36.83 -28.91
C VAL A 127 -13.90 -37.63 -29.62
N PRO A 128 -13.60 -38.39 -30.69
CA PRO A 128 -14.63 -39.17 -31.38
C PRO A 128 -15.13 -40.32 -30.49
N PRO A 129 -16.44 -40.51 -30.28
CA PRO A 129 -16.96 -41.58 -29.43
C PRO A 129 -16.53 -42.98 -29.92
N PRO A 130 -16.48 -43.99 -29.04
CA PRO A 130 -16.12 -45.36 -29.38
C PRO A 130 -17.20 -46.00 -30.24
N SER A 131 -16.78 -46.85 -31.16
CA SER A 131 -17.64 -47.63 -32.03
C SER A 131 -17.10 -49.04 -32.19
N LEU A 132 -17.91 -49.96 -32.72
CA LEU A 132 -17.45 -51.31 -33.07
C LEU A 132 -16.33 -51.30 -34.12
N SER A 133 -16.22 -50.23 -34.91
CA SER A 133 -15.17 -50.02 -35.90
C SER A 133 -13.92 -49.31 -35.34
N ASP A 134 -13.95 -48.82 -34.10
CA ASP A 134 -12.84 -48.12 -33.46
C ASP A 134 -12.75 -48.47 -31.96
N LEU A 135 -12.03 -49.55 -31.67
CA LEU A 135 -11.86 -50.14 -30.34
C LEU A 135 -10.66 -49.57 -29.55
N ARG A 136 -10.11 -48.41 -29.96
CA ARG A 136 -8.97 -47.79 -29.25
C ARG A 136 -9.36 -47.40 -27.82
N SER A 137 -8.39 -47.51 -26.91
CA SER A 137 -8.52 -47.04 -25.52
C SER A 137 -8.79 -45.53 -25.45
N ASP A 138 -9.43 -45.10 -24.37
CA ASP A 138 -9.77 -43.68 -24.15
C ASP A 138 -8.53 -42.77 -24.17
N LEU A 139 -7.42 -43.23 -23.57
CA LEU A 139 -6.17 -42.50 -23.57
C LEU A 139 -5.54 -42.44 -24.98
N THR A 140 -5.55 -43.53 -25.73
CA THR A 140 -5.07 -43.57 -27.13
C THR A 140 -5.89 -42.63 -28.02
N ARG A 141 -7.21 -42.64 -27.83
CA ARG A 141 -8.17 -41.83 -28.57
C ARG A 141 -7.98 -40.34 -28.29
N LEU A 142 -7.80 -39.96 -27.03
CA LEU A 142 -7.47 -38.59 -26.64
C LEU A 142 -6.12 -38.14 -27.23
N ARG A 143 -5.09 -39.00 -27.16
CA ARG A 143 -3.76 -38.69 -27.74
C ARG A 143 -3.82 -38.44 -29.25
N ALA A 144 -4.63 -39.21 -29.97
CA ALA A 144 -4.87 -38.99 -31.40
C ALA A 144 -5.63 -37.68 -31.67
N ALA A 145 -6.51 -37.23 -30.78
CA ALA A 145 -7.16 -35.92 -30.87
C ALA A 145 -6.16 -34.78 -30.61
N LEU A 146 -5.34 -34.90 -29.55
CA LEU A 146 -4.31 -33.91 -29.20
C LEU A 146 -3.23 -33.77 -30.27
N THR A 147 -2.81 -34.87 -30.89
CA THR A 147 -1.82 -34.84 -31.98
C THR A 147 -2.34 -34.02 -33.16
N ARG A 148 -3.63 -34.10 -33.49
CA ARG A 148 -4.26 -33.28 -34.55
C ARG A 148 -4.31 -31.80 -34.21
N LEU A 149 -4.30 -31.45 -32.92
CA LEU A 149 -4.29 -30.08 -32.41
C LEU A 149 -2.87 -29.53 -32.18
N GLY A 150 -1.81 -30.31 -32.49
CA GLY A 150 -0.41 -29.90 -32.27
C GLY A 150 0.15 -30.21 -30.87
N TYR A 151 -0.57 -30.98 -30.05
CA TYR A 151 -0.21 -31.30 -28.66
C TYR A 151 0.22 -32.77 -28.48
N GLY A 152 0.97 -33.33 -29.44
CA GLY A 152 1.34 -34.76 -29.47
C GLY A 152 2.22 -35.21 -28.30
N ASP A 153 3.04 -34.30 -27.75
CA ASP A 153 4.04 -34.60 -26.71
C ASP A 153 3.50 -34.46 -25.27
N LEU A 154 2.19 -34.26 -25.10
CA LEU A 154 1.59 -34.13 -23.79
C LEU A 154 1.63 -35.45 -23.01
N ARG A 155 2.23 -35.38 -21.83
CA ARG A 155 2.30 -36.47 -20.84
C ARG A 155 1.07 -36.43 -19.95
N PHE A 156 0.67 -37.60 -19.49
CA PHE A 156 -0.47 -37.76 -18.59
C PHE A 156 0.01 -38.41 -17.31
N SER A 157 -0.31 -37.80 -16.17
CA SER A 157 -0.09 -38.43 -14.89
C SER A 157 -1.00 -39.67 -14.74
N LEU A 158 -0.60 -40.60 -13.88
CA LEU A 158 -1.40 -41.80 -13.61
C LEU A 158 -2.80 -41.47 -13.06
N PRO A 159 -2.97 -40.52 -12.11
CA PRO A 159 -4.30 -40.12 -11.63
C PRO A 159 -5.19 -39.58 -12.75
N VAL A 160 -4.65 -38.74 -13.64
CA VAL A 160 -5.40 -38.21 -14.79
C VAL A 160 -5.83 -39.33 -15.73
N SER A 161 -4.93 -40.29 -15.98
CA SER A 161 -5.22 -41.43 -16.85
C SER A 161 -6.29 -42.35 -16.26
N ALA A 162 -6.34 -42.48 -14.92
CA ALA A 162 -7.33 -43.28 -14.22
C ALA A 162 -8.73 -42.64 -14.27
N ASP A 163 -8.83 -41.32 -14.09
CA ASP A 163 -10.10 -40.58 -14.13
C ASP A 163 -10.66 -40.39 -15.56
N LEU A 164 -9.79 -40.45 -16.57
CA LEU A 164 -10.11 -40.07 -17.95
C LEU A 164 -11.33 -40.80 -18.54
N PRO A 165 -11.49 -42.14 -18.38
CA PRO A 165 -12.63 -42.86 -18.96
C PRO A 165 -13.99 -42.37 -18.44
N GLU A 166 -14.11 -42.13 -17.14
CA GLU A 166 -15.34 -41.67 -16.52
C GLU A 166 -15.68 -40.25 -16.97
N LYS A 167 -14.69 -39.35 -16.94
CA LYS A 167 -14.86 -37.95 -17.32
C LYS A 167 -15.20 -37.77 -18.80
N LEU A 168 -14.58 -38.54 -19.70
CA LEU A 168 -14.93 -38.51 -21.13
C LEU A 168 -16.39 -38.90 -21.38
N ARG A 169 -16.88 -39.93 -20.68
CA ARG A 169 -18.27 -40.41 -20.83
C ARG A 169 -19.27 -39.43 -20.23
N ALA A 170 -18.99 -38.93 -19.03
CA ALA A 170 -19.82 -37.93 -18.35
C ALA A 170 -20.00 -36.65 -19.20
N ASN A 171 -18.92 -36.21 -19.85
CA ASN A 171 -18.90 -34.98 -20.64
C ASN A 171 -19.13 -35.19 -22.14
N ARG A 172 -19.78 -36.29 -22.55
CA ARG A 172 -20.15 -36.58 -23.94
C ARG A 172 -18.99 -36.42 -24.93
N TRP A 173 -17.81 -36.91 -24.53
CA TRP A 173 -16.57 -36.91 -25.32
C TRP A 173 -15.97 -35.52 -25.60
N ARG A 174 -16.32 -34.53 -24.77
CA ARG A 174 -15.68 -33.21 -24.72
C ARG A 174 -15.06 -33.02 -23.36
N VAL A 175 -13.76 -32.75 -23.30
CA VAL A 175 -13.05 -32.57 -22.03
C VAL A 175 -12.16 -31.35 -22.07
N ARG A 176 -12.02 -30.71 -20.92
CA ARG A 176 -11.12 -29.58 -20.72
C ARG A 176 -9.92 -30.03 -19.89
N LEU A 177 -8.74 -30.00 -20.50
CA LEU A 177 -7.50 -30.47 -19.88
C LEU A 177 -6.76 -29.28 -19.26
N ALA A 178 -6.30 -29.42 -18.03
CA ALA A 178 -5.37 -28.48 -17.43
C ALA A 178 -3.93 -28.86 -17.83
N VAL A 179 -3.30 -28.03 -18.66
CA VAL A 179 -1.96 -28.28 -19.22
C VAL A 179 -0.94 -27.39 -18.53
N ARG A 180 0.09 -28.00 -17.95
CA ARG A 180 1.26 -27.32 -17.36
C ARG A 180 2.50 -27.71 -18.14
N GLY A 181 3.03 -26.81 -18.95
CA GLY A 181 4.13 -27.12 -19.86
C GLY A 181 3.76 -28.27 -20.81
N ASN A 182 4.41 -29.43 -20.66
CA ASN A 182 4.13 -30.63 -21.45
C ASN A 182 3.35 -31.73 -20.70
N GLU A 183 2.69 -31.38 -19.60
CA GLU A 183 1.99 -32.34 -18.74
C GLU A 183 0.52 -31.94 -18.55
N VAL A 184 -0.39 -32.91 -18.75
CA VAL A 184 -1.79 -32.80 -18.33
C VAL A 184 -1.86 -33.17 -16.85
N VAL A 185 -2.16 -32.16 -16.03
CA VAL A 185 -2.17 -32.30 -14.56
C VAL A 185 -3.56 -32.57 -14.00
N ALA A 186 -4.62 -32.19 -14.72
CA ALA A 186 -6.00 -32.44 -14.33
C ALA A 186 -6.95 -32.43 -15.53
N ILE A 187 -8.12 -33.04 -15.35
CA ILE A 187 -9.27 -32.85 -16.22
C ILE A 187 -10.26 -32.00 -15.45
N LEU A 188 -10.51 -30.80 -15.98
CA LEU A 188 -11.41 -29.80 -15.42
C LEU A 188 -12.88 -30.19 -15.68
N PRO A 189 -13.82 -29.69 -14.85
CA PRO A 189 -15.25 -29.87 -15.08
C PRO A 189 -15.69 -29.28 -16.43
#